data_AF-A0A8J3QXT6-F1
#
_entry.id   AF-A0A8J3QXT6-F1
#
_cell.length_a   1.000
_cell.length_b   1.000
_cell.length_c   1.000
_cell.angle_alpha   90.00
_cell.angle_beta   90.00
_cell.angle_gamma   90.00
#
_symmetry.space_group_name_H-M   'P 1'
#
loop_
_entity.id
_entity.type
_entity.pdbx_description
1 polymer ?
#
loop_
_entity_poly.entity_id
_entity_poly.type
_entity_poly.pdbx_seq_one_letter_code
_entity_poly.pdbx_strand_id
1 'polypeptide(L)'
;MDQKAFVELLNQDLSTEYQSIVQYTQHIATIKGAQYQALIEELRNHVNQELTHAMTLAEQVDFLGGVPTVAVPDIPNEPDEDAALRQDLALETAQLQRYRDRVAQAGELGLPDVAEALKPLLTQTQDHVMDLQTALGQ
;
A
#
# COMPACT_ATOMS: atom_id res chain seq x y z
N MET A 1 -7.20 21.82 3.83
CA MET A 1 -5.74 21.52 3.86
C MET A 1 -5.07 22.29 2.74
N ASP A 2 -3.76 22.56 2.78
CA ASP A 2 -3.03 23.15 1.65
C ASP A 2 -2.26 22.08 0.85
N GLN A 3 -1.75 22.45 -0.34
CA GLN A 3 -1.02 21.51 -1.21
C GLN A 3 0.26 20.98 -0.56
N LYS A 4 0.93 21.77 0.27
CA LYS A 4 2.17 21.35 0.92
C LYS A 4 1.89 20.22 1.92
N ALA A 5 0.87 20.39 2.76
CA ALA A 5 0.43 19.35 3.68
C ALA A 5 -0.05 18.10 2.92
N PHE A 6 -0.70 18.26 1.76
CA PHE A 6 -1.09 17.12 0.93
C PHE A 6 0.13 16.34 0.38
N VAL A 7 1.17 17.04 -0.07
CA VAL A 7 2.44 16.43 -0.50
C VAL A 7 3.13 15.68 0.63
N GLU A 8 3.09 16.21 1.86
CA GLU A 8 3.62 15.50 3.04
C GLU A 8 2.86 14.20 3.31
N LEU A 9 1.53 14.21 3.12
CA LEU A 9 0.70 13.02 3.26
C LEU A 9 0.93 11.98 2.14
N LEU A 10 1.08 12.40 0.89
CA LEU A 10 1.44 11.48 -0.20
C LEU A 10 2.82 10.85 0.02
N ASN A 11 3.77 11.59 0.58
CA ASN A 11 5.05 11.03 0.99
C ASN A 11 4.94 10.04 2.14
N GLN A 12 4.00 10.23 3.08
CA GLN A 12 3.73 9.22 4.11
C GLN A 12 3.18 7.95 3.47
N ASP A 13 2.25 8.05 2.52
CA ASP A 13 1.71 6.89 1.82
C ASP A 13 2.82 6.18 1.01
N LEU A 14 3.69 6.94 0.32
CA LEU A 14 4.83 6.39 -0.41
C LEU A 14 5.77 5.60 0.50
N SER A 15 6.05 6.12 1.71
CA SER A 15 6.88 5.40 2.68
C SER A 15 6.26 4.06 3.08
N THR A 16 4.93 3.99 3.17
CA THR A 16 4.24 2.74 3.50
C THR A 16 4.16 1.77 2.33
N GLU A 17 4.20 2.22 1.08
CA GLU A 17 4.35 1.30 -0.05
C GLU A 17 5.72 0.62 -0.06
N TYR A 18 6.77 1.35 0.32
CA TYR A 18 8.07 0.70 0.54
C TYR A 18 8.04 -0.30 1.69
N GLN A 19 7.28 -0.02 2.74
CA GLN A 19 7.05 -0.98 3.82
C GLN A 19 6.37 -2.25 3.29
N SER A 20 5.26 -2.12 2.55
CA SER A 20 4.53 -3.26 1.97
C SER A 20 5.44 -4.12 1.09
N ILE A 21 6.24 -3.50 0.20
CA ILE A 21 7.17 -4.23 -0.68
C ILE A 21 8.15 -5.09 0.13
N VAL A 22 8.78 -4.53 1.18
CA VAL A 22 9.76 -5.27 1.98
C VAL A 22 9.08 -6.32 2.86
N GLN A 23 7.95 -5.98 3.48
CA GLN A 23 7.19 -6.86 4.36
C GLN A 23 6.67 -8.09 3.62
N TYR A 24 5.96 -7.90 2.50
CA TYR A 24 5.49 -9.01 1.68
C TYR A 24 6.65 -9.86 1.14
N THR A 25 7.78 -9.25 0.77
CA THR A 25 8.95 -10.02 0.30
C THR A 25 9.42 -11.03 1.34
N GLN A 26 9.46 -10.63 2.62
CA GLN A 26 9.77 -11.55 3.70
C GLN A 26 8.66 -12.61 3.85
N HIS A 27 7.40 -12.17 3.99
CA HIS A 27 6.29 -13.05 4.29
C HIS A 27 6.06 -14.12 3.21
N ILE A 28 6.13 -13.74 1.93
CA ILE A 28 6.06 -14.67 0.80
C ILE A 28 7.16 -15.74 0.87
N ALA A 29 8.35 -15.38 1.37
CA ALA A 29 9.48 -16.31 1.49
C ALA A 29 9.38 -17.20 2.73
N THR A 30 8.70 -16.76 3.79
CA THR A 30 8.61 -17.49 5.06
C THR A 30 7.34 -18.33 5.19
N ILE A 31 6.24 -17.96 4.52
CA ILE A 31 4.97 -18.71 4.52
C ILE A 31 5.15 -20.07 3.85
N LYS A 32 4.83 -21.15 4.57
CA LYS A 32 5.02 -22.54 4.11
C LYS A 32 3.75 -23.37 4.20
N GLY A 33 3.59 -24.25 3.22
CA GLY A 33 2.50 -25.23 3.19
C GLY A 33 1.76 -25.21 1.87
N ALA A 34 1.32 -26.38 1.40
CA ALA A 34 0.61 -26.51 0.13
C ALA A 34 -0.69 -25.72 0.10
N GLN A 35 -1.32 -25.51 1.27
CA GLN A 35 -2.54 -24.72 1.40
C GLN A 35 -2.36 -23.24 1.09
N TYR A 36 -1.14 -22.70 1.22
CA TYR A 36 -0.86 -21.29 0.95
C TYR A 36 -0.36 -21.02 -0.47
N GLN A 37 -0.23 -22.04 -1.31
CA GLN A 37 0.38 -21.87 -2.64
C GLN A 37 -0.38 -20.85 -3.50
N ALA A 38 -1.72 -20.90 -3.51
CA ALA A 38 -2.53 -19.92 -4.25
C ALA A 38 -2.39 -18.51 -3.65
N LEU A 39 -2.43 -18.40 -2.32
CA LEU A 39 -2.24 -17.13 -1.62
C LEU A 39 -0.89 -16.50 -1.95
N ILE A 40 0.19 -17.28 -1.94
CA ILE A 40 1.54 -16.81 -2.26
C ILE A 40 1.62 -16.23 -3.67
N GLU A 41 0.94 -16.82 -4.67
CA GLU A 41 0.91 -16.24 -6.01
C GLU A 41 0.15 -14.90 -6.05
N GLU A 42 -0.96 -14.78 -5.30
CA GLU A 42 -1.69 -13.51 -5.17
C GLU A 42 -0.85 -12.44 -4.44
N LEU A 43 -0.18 -12.78 -3.33
CA LEU A 43 0.71 -11.85 -2.64
C LEU A 43 1.88 -11.37 -3.52
N ARG A 44 2.38 -12.21 -4.43
CA ARG A 44 3.38 -11.76 -5.43
C ARG A 44 2.78 -10.77 -6.42
N ASN A 45 1.52 -10.92 -6.78
CA ASN A 45 0.82 -9.93 -7.58
C ASN A 45 0.67 -8.61 -6.81
N HIS A 46 0.29 -8.67 -5.53
CA HIS A 46 0.21 -7.50 -4.64
C HIS A 46 1.54 -6.74 -4.61
N VAL A 47 2.68 -7.42 -4.38
CA VAL A 47 4.01 -6.78 -4.40
C VAL A 47 4.31 -6.00 -5.70
N ASN A 48 3.91 -6.54 -6.87
CA ASN A 48 4.09 -5.83 -8.14
C ASN A 48 3.17 -4.60 -8.24
N GLN A 49 1.97 -4.69 -7.66
CA GLN A 49 1.04 -3.57 -7.55
C GLN A 49 1.61 -2.50 -6.60
N GLU A 50 2.17 -2.87 -5.45
CA GLU A 50 2.80 -1.90 -4.51
C GLU A 50 3.94 -1.12 -5.17
N LEU A 51 4.75 -1.77 -6.00
CA LEU A 51 5.77 -1.06 -6.77
C LEU A 51 5.14 -0.03 -7.72
N THR A 52 4.03 -0.38 -8.37
CA THR A 52 3.29 0.54 -9.24
C THR A 52 2.65 1.68 -8.45
N HIS A 53 2.15 1.40 -7.25
CA HIS A 53 1.59 2.39 -6.32
C HIS A 53 2.67 3.39 -5.91
N ALA A 54 3.83 2.89 -5.49
CA ALA A 54 4.98 3.70 -5.11
C ALA A 54 5.46 4.60 -6.26
N MET A 55 5.52 4.09 -7.48
CA MET A 55 5.86 4.90 -8.67
C MET A 55 4.84 6.01 -8.90
N THR A 56 3.54 5.67 -8.84
CA THR A 56 2.46 6.64 -9.02
C THR A 56 2.52 7.75 -7.96
N LEU A 57 2.68 7.39 -6.68
CA LEU A 57 2.81 8.35 -5.59
C LEU A 57 4.04 9.24 -5.75
N ALA A 58 5.20 8.67 -6.12
CA ALA A 58 6.41 9.45 -6.37
C ALA A 58 6.22 10.46 -7.51
N GLU A 59 5.58 10.05 -8.61
CA GLU A 59 5.25 10.94 -9.72
C GLU A 59 4.28 12.06 -9.29
N GLN A 60 3.25 11.75 -8.50
CA GLN A 60 2.32 12.78 -7.99
C GLN A 60 3.00 13.74 -7.01
N VAL A 61 3.91 13.25 -6.16
CA VAL A 61 4.69 14.10 -5.25
C VAL A 61 5.57 15.09 -6.03
N ASP A 62 6.29 14.61 -7.04
CA ASP A 62 7.14 15.45 -7.90
C ASP A 62 6.29 16.46 -8.71
N PHE A 63 5.18 16.00 -9.31
CA PHE A 63 4.24 16.84 -10.06
C PHE A 63 3.71 18.02 -9.23
N LEU A 64 3.46 17.80 -7.94
CA LEU A 64 3.00 18.83 -7.00
C LEU A 64 4.15 19.68 -6.41
N GLY A 65 5.38 19.53 -6.91
CA GLY A 65 6.55 20.31 -6.51
C GLY A 65 7.24 19.83 -5.23
N GLY A 66 6.95 18.61 -4.78
CA GLY A 66 7.63 17.95 -3.68
C GLY A 66 8.87 17.17 -4.12
N VAL A 67 9.55 16.56 -3.16
CA VAL A 67 10.61 15.56 -3.42
C VAL A 67 10.10 14.22 -2.88
N PRO A 68 10.00 13.16 -3.71
CA PRO A 68 9.60 11.83 -3.25
C PRO A 68 10.54 11.33 -2.16
N THR A 69 9.95 10.86 -1.06
CA THR A 69 10.71 10.27 0.03
C THR A 69 11.37 8.96 -0.39
N VAL A 70 12.43 8.60 0.31
CA VAL A 70 13.06 7.26 0.25
C VAL A 70 13.02 6.56 1.61
N ALA A 71 12.29 7.15 2.56
CA ALA A 71 12.19 6.61 3.91
C ALA A 71 11.33 5.35 3.90
N VAL A 72 11.82 4.32 4.58
CA VAL A 72 11.10 3.07 4.82
C VAL A 72 10.83 3.00 6.33
N PRO A 73 9.56 2.90 6.77
CA PRO A 73 9.21 2.65 8.17
C PRO A 73 9.85 1.36 8.70
N ASP A 74 9.92 1.23 10.03
CA ASP A 74 10.37 -0.01 10.66
C ASP A 74 9.42 -1.17 10.27
N ILE A 75 10.00 -2.24 9.74
CA ILE A 75 9.28 -3.43 9.33
C ILE A 75 9.45 -4.50 10.42
N PRO A 76 8.35 -5.08 10.94
CA PRO A 76 8.44 -6.20 11.87
C PRO A 76 9.16 -7.38 11.23
N ASN A 77 10.10 -7.99 11.97
CA ASN A 77 10.70 -9.25 11.55
C ASN A 77 9.82 -10.41 12.03
N GLU A 78 8.81 -10.77 11.25
CA GLU A 78 7.81 -11.79 11.61
C GLU A 78 7.84 -12.98 10.64
N PRO A 79 8.42 -14.13 11.02
CA PRO A 79 8.45 -15.31 10.17
C PRO A 79 7.26 -16.26 10.35
N ASP A 80 6.41 -16.08 11.37
CA ASP A 80 5.22 -16.92 11.60
C ASP A 80 4.11 -16.63 10.58
N GLU A 81 3.51 -17.68 10.02
CA GLU A 81 2.60 -17.53 8.87
C GLU A 81 1.29 -16.79 9.22
N ASP A 82 0.67 -17.05 10.37
CA ASP A 82 -0.58 -16.39 10.77
C ASP A 82 -0.31 -14.94 11.21
N ALA A 83 0.78 -14.72 11.95
CA ALA A 83 1.19 -13.38 12.35
C ALA A 83 1.55 -12.50 11.14
N ALA A 84 2.28 -13.03 10.16
CA ALA A 84 2.63 -12.35 8.91
C ALA A 84 1.37 -11.87 8.16
N LEU A 85 0.42 -12.76 7.90
CA LEU A 85 -0.81 -12.41 7.18
C LEU A 85 -1.67 -11.37 7.92
N ARG A 86 -1.69 -11.41 9.25
CA ARG A 86 -2.38 -10.39 10.06
C ARG A 86 -1.69 -9.04 10.00
N GLN A 87 -0.36 -9.00 9.93
CA GLN A 87 0.40 -7.77 9.76
C GLN A 87 0.19 -7.17 8.38
N ASP A 88 0.16 -8.01 7.34
CA ASP A 88 -0.20 -7.57 5.98
C ASP A 88 -1.60 -6.97 5.97
N LEU A 89 -2.60 -7.68 6.52
CA LEU A 89 -3.97 -7.17 6.59
C LEU A 89 -4.07 -5.83 7.35
N ALA A 90 -3.32 -5.68 8.44
CA ALA A 90 -3.32 -4.45 9.22
C ALA A 90 -2.74 -3.27 8.43
N LEU A 91 -1.65 -3.51 7.70
CA LEU A 91 -1.01 -2.49 6.86
C LEU A 91 -1.93 -2.07 5.71
N GLU A 92 -2.47 -3.04 4.97
CA GLU A 92 -3.39 -2.79 3.84
C GLU A 92 -4.68 -2.09 4.29
N THR A 93 -5.24 -2.48 5.44
CA THR A 93 -6.44 -1.81 5.98
C THR A 93 -6.17 -0.35 6.30
N ALA A 94 -4.97 -0.04 6.82
CA ALA A 94 -4.57 1.33 7.08
C ALA A 94 -4.31 2.10 5.77
N GLN A 95 -3.68 1.49 4.77
CA GLN A 95 -3.49 2.06 3.43
C GLN A 95 -4.83 2.37 2.76
N LEU A 96 -5.79 1.43 2.83
CA LEU A 96 -7.12 1.59 2.26
C LEU A 96 -7.81 2.83 2.80
N GLN A 97 -7.73 3.06 4.12
CA GLN A 97 -8.27 4.27 4.72
C GLN A 97 -7.53 5.52 4.24
N ARG A 98 -6.19 5.49 4.19
CA ARG A 98 -5.39 6.61 3.68
C ARG A 98 -5.76 6.96 2.24
N TYR A 99 -5.89 5.98 1.35
CA TYR A 99 -6.26 6.23 -0.05
C TYR A 99 -7.67 6.82 -0.20
N ARG A 100 -8.65 6.39 0.61
CA ARG A 100 -9.97 7.05 0.65
C ARG A 100 -9.83 8.53 1.01
N ASP A 101 -9.01 8.82 2.02
CA ASP A 101 -8.75 10.19 2.45
C ASP A 101 -8.02 10.98 1.36
N ARG A 102 -7.00 10.41 0.70
CA ARG A 102 -6.25 11.12 -0.36
C ARG A 102 -7.08 11.44 -1.58
N VAL A 103 -7.92 10.51 -2.03
CA VAL A 103 -8.82 10.75 -3.16
C VAL A 103 -9.79 11.90 -2.83
N ALA A 104 -10.34 11.92 -1.61
CA ALA A 104 -11.21 13.01 -1.16
C ALA A 104 -10.44 14.35 -1.07
N GLN A 105 -9.26 14.34 -0.45
CA GLN A 105 -8.40 15.52 -0.27
C GLN A 105 -7.94 16.13 -1.61
N ALA A 106 -7.57 15.30 -2.58
CA ALA A 106 -7.26 15.76 -3.93
C ALA A 106 -8.47 16.45 -4.59
N GLY A 107 -9.67 15.90 -4.40
CA GLY A 107 -10.91 16.51 -4.85
C GLY A 107 -11.19 17.88 -4.20
N GLU A 108 -11.02 17.98 -2.88
CA GLU A 108 -11.17 19.23 -2.13
C GLU A 108 -10.18 20.32 -2.56
N LEU A 109 -8.97 19.92 -2.98
CA LEU A 109 -7.93 20.82 -3.49
C LEU A 109 -8.14 21.21 -4.96
N GLY A 110 -9.15 20.67 -5.65
CA GLY A 110 -9.38 20.92 -7.07
C GLY A 110 -8.34 20.27 -7.98
N LEU A 111 -7.80 19.10 -7.58
CA LEU A 111 -6.80 18.30 -8.30
C LEU A 111 -7.45 17.01 -8.85
N PRO A 112 -8.34 17.10 -9.85
CA PRO A 112 -9.06 15.93 -10.36
C PRO A 112 -8.16 14.91 -11.06
N ASP A 113 -7.05 15.38 -11.64
CA ASP A 113 -6.00 14.56 -12.25
C ASP A 113 -5.26 13.73 -11.20
N VAL A 114 -4.85 14.35 -10.08
CA VAL A 114 -4.23 13.63 -8.96
C VAL A 114 -5.22 12.64 -8.34
N ALA A 115 -6.47 13.06 -8.15
CA ALA A 115 -7.51 12.16 -7.63
C ALA A 115 -7.71 10.93 -8.53
N GLU A 116 -7.70 11.11 -9.86
CA GLU A 116 -7.82 10.02 -10.81
C GLU A 116 -6.62 9.07 -10.76
N ALA A 117 -5.40 9.61 -10.63
CA ALA A 117 -4.18 8.81 -10.50
C ALA A 117 -4.18 7.92 -9.24
N LEU A 118 -4.84 8.35 -8.15
CA LEU A 118 -4.89 7.61 -6.88
C LEU A 118 -6.02 6.55 -6.81
N LYS A 119 -7.03 6.60 -7.68
CA LYS A 119 -8.15 5.64 -7.66
C LYS A 119 -7.74 4.19 -7.94
N PRO A 120 -6.82 3.89 -8.88
CA PRO A 120 -6.34 2.52 -9.07
C PRO A 120 -5.70 1.95 -7.82
N LEU A 121 -4.90 2.75 -7.10
CA LEU A 121 -4.26 2.37 -5.84
C LEU A 121 -5.34 2.01 -4.82
N LEU A 122 -6.31 2.90 -4.61
CA LEU A 122 -7.47 2.64 -3.73
C LEU A 122 -8.20 1.33 -4.06
N THR A 123 -8.43 1.06 -5.35
CA THR A 123 -9.16 -0.14 -5.79
C THR A 123 -8.34 -1.40 -5.53
N GLN A 124 -7.06 -1.39 -5.87
CA GLN A 124 -6.17 -2.53 -5.67
C GLN A 124 -5.96 -2.83 -4.19
N THR A 125 -5.72 -1.82 -3.36
CA THR A 125 -5.63 -1.98 -1.90
C THR A 125 -6.93 -2.55 -1.31
N GLN A 126 -8.10 -2.20 -1.86
CA GLN A 126 -9.35 -2.82 -1.43
C GLN A 126 -9.39 -4.33 -1.75
N ASP A 127 -8.93 -4.71 -2.94
CA ASP A 127 -8.83 -6.11 -3.35
C ASP A 127 -7.84 -6.87 -2.43
N HIS A 128 -6.70 -6.26 -2.10
CA HIS A 128 -5.70 -6.83 -1.18
C HIS A 128 -6.28 -7.13 0.19
N VAL A 129 -7.00 -6.16 0.77
CA VAL A 129 -7.71 -6.34 2.05
C VAL A 129 -8.69 -7.51 1.97
N MET A 130 -9.46 -7.63 0.88
CA MET A 130 -10.43 -8.71 0.70
C MET A 130 -9.76 -10.08 0.60
N ASP A 131 -8.67 -10.17 -0.15
CA ASP A 131 -7.91 -11.41 -0.33
C ASP A 131 -7.30 -11.88 1.01
N LEU A 132 -6.72 -10.96 1.78
CA LEU A 132 -6.15 -11.24 3.10
C LEU A 132 -7.22 -11.60 4.14
N GLN A 133 -8.37 -10.93 4.14
CA GLN A 133 -9.52 -11.31 4.98
C GLN A 133 -9.98 -12.73 4.66
N THR A 134 -10.11 -13.06 3.37
CA THR A 134 -10.48 -14.40 2.91
C THR A 134 -9.47 -15.44 3.38
N ALA A 135 -8.16 -15.16 3.25
CA ALA A 135 -7.09 -16.04 3.70
C ALA A 135 -7.10 -16.29 5.22
N LEU A 136 -7.50 -15.28 6.00
CA LEU A 136 -7.62 -15.35 7.46
C LEU A 136 -9.00 -15.84 7.95
N GLY A 137 -9.94 -16.11 7.05
CA GLY A 137 -11.29 -16.58 7.37
C GLY A 137 -12.18 -15.54 8.07
N GLN A 138 -12.03 -14.25 7.73
CA GLN A 138 -12.81 -13.13 8.27
C GLN A 138 -13.98 -12.72 7.38
#